data_AF-A0A2T9VI61-F1
#
_entry.id   AF-A0A2T9VI61-F1
#
_cell.length_a   1.000
_cell.length_b   1.000
_cell.length_c   1.000
_cell.angle_alpha   90.00
_cell.angle_beta   90.00
_cell.angle_gamma   90.00
#
_symmetry.space_group_name_H-M   'P 1'
#
loop_
_entity.id
_entity.type
_entity.pdbx_description
1 polymer ?
#
loop_
_entity_poly.entity_id
_entity_poly.type
_entity_poly.pdbx_seq_one_letter_code
_entity_poly.pdbx_strand_id
1 'polypeptide(L)'
;MARKETIHNNQMIQNELRFISFNSLSSEAKEVMRGIIQESTFLGKNRVPEEDVFAIVKNAPEFSEVMVFEHLKLFRQNKNQNYPDSKSSREKYKRIATLVSQAFEVLVKEGKSLNRMKQYKPKKTVTEEHVALVELLKDEGADLITLIERLVAMNK
;
A
#
# COMPACT_ATOMS: atom_id res chain seq x y z
N MET A 1 -3.44 25.97 -29.24
CA MET A 1 -4.00 24.62 -28.99
C MET A 1 -3.73 24.25 -27.54
N ALA A 2 -4.76 24.04 -26.73
CA ALA A 2 -4.58 23.51 -25.38
C ALA A 2 -3.96 22.11 -25.48
N ARG A 3 -2.86 21.86 -24.76
CA ARG A 3 -2.27 20.51 -24.70
C ARG A 3 -3.31 19.58 -24.06
N LYS A 4 -3.64 18.46 -24.73
CA LYS A 4 -4.48 17.43 -24.13
C LYS A 4 -3.81 16.93 -22.86
N GLU A 5 -4.59 16.82 -21.80
CA GLU A 5 -4.13 16.32 -20.53
C GLU A 5 -3.78 14.83 -20.64
N THR A 6 -2.59 14.43 -20.17
CA THR A 6 -2.24 13.01 -20.01
C THR A 6 -2.83 12.49 -18.70
N ILE A 7 -3.68 11.47 -18.76
CA ILE A 7 -4.31 10.83 -17.60
C ILE A 7 -3.64 9.48 -17.38
N HIS A 8 -3.19 9.22 -16.15
CA HIS A 8 -2.61 7.93 -15.74
C HIS A 8 -3.67 7.05 -15.10
N ASN A 9 -3.74 5.77 -15.50
CA ASN A 9 -4.63 4.79 -14.89
C ASN A 9 -3.97 4.20 -13.63
N ASN A 10 -4.67 4.25 -12.49
CA ASN A 10 -4.16 3.84 -11.19
C ASN A 10 -4.93 2.63 -10.60
N GLN A 11 -5.84 1.99 -11.34
CA GLN A 11 -6.71 0.93 -10.82
C GLN A 11 -5.94 -0.24 -10.19
N MET A 12 -4.81 -0.65 -10.78
CA MET A 12 -3.98 -1.73 -10.25
C MET A 12 -3.51 -1.41 -8.82
N ILE A 13 -2.94 -0.22 -8.63
CA ILE A 13 -2.40 0.21 -7.33
C ILE A 13 -3.52 0.55 -6.35
N GLN A 14 -4.64 1.11 -6.82
CA GLN A 14 -5.83 1.33 -6.02
C GLN A 14 -6.33 0.02 -5.37
N ASN A 15 -6.35 -1.07 -6.14
CA ASN A 15 -6.73 -2.40 -5.65
C ASN A 15 -5.75 -2.94 -4.61
N GLU A 16 -4.44 -2.84 -4.88
CA GLU A 16 -3.39 -3.26 -3.93
C GLU A 16 -3.43 -2.45 -2.62
N LEU A 17 -3.69 -1.15 -2.70
CA LEU A 17 -3.72 -0.25 -1.54
C LEU A 17 -5.08 -0.21 -0.81
N ARG A 18 -6.12 -0.88 -1.32
CA ARG A 18 -7.51 -0.79 -0.82
C ARG A 18 -7.59 -0.94 0.71
N PHE A 19 -6.93 -1.95 1.24
CA PHE A 19 -6.93 -2.28 2.68
C PHE A 19 -5.67 -1.81 3.43
N ILE A 20 -4.76 -1.12 2.74
CA ILE A 20 -3.51 -0.63 3.31
C ILE A 20 -3.72 0.79 3.81
N SER A 21 -3.38 1.04 5.07
CA SER A 21 -3.25 2.39 5.63
C SER A 21 -1.82 2.90 5.42
N PHE A 22 -1.64 4.23 5.49
CA PHE A 22 -0.31 4.83 5.41
C PHE A 22 0.67 4.24 6.44
N ASN A 23 0.19 3.96 7.65
CA ASN A 23 1.01 3.38 8.72
C ASN A 23 1.42 1.93 8.44
N SER A 24 0.58 1.17 7.75
CA SER A 24 0.84 -0.21 7.33
C SER A 24 1.54 -0.32 5.97
N LEU A 25 1.90 0.78 5.30
CA LEU A 25 2.70 0.72 4.08
C LEU A 25 4.10 0.16 4.39
N SER A 26 4.63 -0.69 3.52
CA SER A 26 5.96 -1.30 3.67
C SER A 26 7.06 -0.23 3.74
N SER A 27 8.15 -0.51 4.44
CA SER A 27 9.25 0.46 4.59
C SER A 27 9.82 0.86 3.22
N GLU A 28 9.98 -0.11 2.32
CA GLU A 28 10.46 0.12 0.96
C GLU A 28 9.52 1.04 0.17
N ALA A 29 8.20 0.79 0.19
CA ALA A 29 7.24 1.65 -0.49
C ALA A 29 7.21 3.07 0.11
N LYS A 30 7.36 3.22 1.44
CA LYS A 30 7.52 4.53 2.09
C LYS A 30 8.78 5.25 1.64
N GLU A 31 9.90 4.55 1.59
CA GLU A 31 11.19 5.10 1.16
C GLU A 31 11.14 5.55 -0.30
N VAL A 32 10.56 4.74 -1.19
CA VAL A 32 10.38 5.10 -2.61
C VAL A 32 9.51 6.34 -2.75
N MET A 33 8.35 6.39 -2.08
CA MET A 33 7.48 7.56 -2.12
C MET A 33 8.16 8.82 -1.57
N ARG A 34 8.87 8.68 -0.44
CA ARG A 34 9.65 9.77 0.15
C ARG A 34 10.74 10.24 -0.78
N GLY A 35 11.51 9.33 -1.38
CA GLY A 35 12.56 9.64 -2.36
C GLY A 35 12.01 10.46 -3.51
N ILE A 36 10.91 10.00 -4.12
CA ILE A 36 10.23 10.73 -5.20
C ILE A 36 9.85 12.16 -4.78
N ILE A 37 9.27 12.34 -3.59
CA ILE A 37 8.87 13.67 -3.10
C ILE A 37 10.09 14.54 -2.79
N GLN A 38 11.15 13.99 -2.20
CA GLN A 38 12.30 14.76 -1.77
C GLN A 38 13.24 15.14 -2.92
N GLU A 39 13.41 14.25 -3.88
CA GLU A 39 14.30 14.42 -5.04
C GLU A 39 13.64 15.17 -6.20
N SER A 40 12.32 15.38 -6.15
CA SER A 40 11.59 16.14 -7.16
C SER A 40 11.97 17.62 -7.18
N THR A 41 12.80 17.99 -8.15
CA THR A 41 13.28 19.37 -8.37
C THR A 41 12.16 20.38 -8.65
N PHE A 42 11.04 19.94 -9.26
CA PHE A 42 9.91 20.81 -9.62
C PHE A 42 9.01 21.21 -8.43
N LEU A 43 9.15 20.57 -7.27
CA LEU A 43 8.37 20.94 -6.08
C LEU A 43 8.92 22.22 -5.43
N GLY A 44 10.21 22.50 -5.59
CA GLY A 44 10.90 23.61 -4.94
C GLY A 44 10.84 23.49 -3.42
N LYS A 45 10.71 24.64 -2.72
CA LYS A 45 10.56 24.68 -1.25
C LYS A 45 9.23 24.11 -0.75
N ASN A 46 8.20 24.10 -1.60
CA ASN A 46 6.85 23.68 -1.24
C ASN A 46 6.64 22.20 -1.56
N ARG A 47 7.24 21.34 -0.73
CA ARG A 47 7.05 19.88 -0.82
C ARG A 47 5.62 19.51 -0.45
N VAL A 48 5.09 18.50 -1.13
CA VAL A 48 3.76 17.94 -0.85
C VAL A 48 3.87 16.90 0.29
N PRO A 49 2.92 16.84 1.23
CA PRO A 49 2.97 15.85 2.31
C PRO A 49 2.79 14.41 1.82
N GLU A 50 3.57 13.48 2.39
CA GLU A 50 3.52 12.05 2.03
C GLU A 50 2.11 11.46 2.21
N GLU A 51 1.40 11.83 3.29
CA GLU A 51 0.05 11.32 3.55
C GLU A 51 -0.98 11.78 2.52
N ASP A 52 -0.86 13.01 2.01
CA ASP A 52 -1.75 13.52 0.97
C ASP A 52 -1.55 12.74 -0.32
N VAL A 53 -0.30 12.57 -0.72
CA VAL A 53 0.07 11.81 -1.92
C VAL A 53 -0.42 10.37 -1.81
N PHE A 54 -0.18 9.74 -0.66
CA PHE A 54 -0.69 8.39 -0.39
C PHE A 54 -2.21 8.32 -0.47
N ALA A 55 -2.93 9.28 0.12
CA ALA A 55 -4.39 9.30 0.08
C ALA A 55 -4.95 9.45 -1.33
N ILE A 56 -4.29 10.24 -2.19
CA ILE A 56 -4.65 10.36 -3.61
C ILE A 56 -4.40 9.03 -4.33
N VAL A 57 -3.19 8.48 -4.22
CA VAL A 57 -2.80 7.23 -4.90
C VAL A 57 -3.65 6.04 -4.43
N LYS A 58 -4.08 6.03 -3.18
CA LYS A 58 -4.96 4.98 -2.66
C LYS A 58 -6.38 5.05 -3.23
N ASN A 59 -6.92 6.25 -3.41
CA ASN A 59 -8.37 6.42 -3.63
C ASN A 59 -8.73 6.77 -5.07
N ALA A 60 -7.87 7.47 -5.81
CA ALA A 60 -8.16 7.91 -7.16
C ALA A 60 -7.98 6.75 -8.17
N PRO A 61 -8.99 6.41 -8.98
CA PRO A 61 -8.85 5.38 -10.02
C PRO A 61 -7.96 5.82 -11.18
N GLU A 62 -7.84 7.15 -11.38
CA GLU A 62 -7.01 7.78 -12.40
C GLU A 62 -6.49 9.13 -11.91
N PHE A 63 -5.43 9.64 -12.55
CA PHE A 63 -4.85 10.94 -12.22
C PHE A 63 -5.11 11.99 -13.29
N SER A 64 -6.35 12.48 -13.33
CA SER A 64 -6.66 13.78 -13.92
C SER A 64 -6.51 14.90 -12.88
N GLU A 65 -6.33 16.14 -13.33
CA GLU A 65 -6.18 17.31 -12.46
C GLU A 65 -7.40 17.47 -11.54
N VAL A 66 -8.59 17.25 -12.09
CA VAL A 66 -9.87 17.32 -11.36
C VAL A 66 -9.94 16.22 -10.31
N MET A 67 -9.73 14.96 -10.72
CA MET A 67 -9.87 13.80 -9.83
C MET A 67 -8.87 13.85 -8.66
N VAL A 68 -7.60 14.14 -8.96
CA VAL A 68 -6.55 14.28 -7.94
C VAL A 68 -6.92 15.35 -6.93
N PHE A 69 -7.44 16.48 -7.41
CA PHE A 69 -7.80 17.59 -6.54
C PHE A 69 -9.03 17.30 -5.68
N GLU A 70 -10.05 16.65 -6.24
CA GLU A 70 -11.23 16.22 -5.47
C GLU A 70 -10.84 15.28 -4.33
N HIS A 71 -9.99 14.29 -4.59
CA HIS A 71 -9.51 13.38 -3.54
C HIS A 71 -8.63 14.07 -2.50
N LEU A 72 -7.78 15.02 -2.90
CA LEU A 72 -7.00 15.84 -1.97
C LEU A 72 -7.91 16.66 -1.05
N LYS A 73 -8.90 17.33 -1.64
CA LYS A 73 -9.88 18.16 -0.93
C LYS A 73 -10.65 17.32 0.08
N LEU A 74 -11.21 16.19 -0.33
CA LEU A 74 -11.95 15.28 0.55
C LEU A 74 -11.08 14.79 1.71
N PHE A 75 -9.85 14.37 1.43
CA PHE A 75 -8.92 13.89 2.46
C PHE A 75 -8.59 14.97 3.51
N ARG A 76 -8.27 16.18 3.05
CA ARG A 76 -7.94 17.31 3.94
C ARG A 76 -9.14 17.80 4.73
N GLN A 77 -10.33 17.86 4.11
CA GLN A 77 -11.57 18.22 4.78
C GLN A 77 -11.92 17.22 5.90
N ASN A 78 -11.77 15.91 5.64
CA ASN A 78 -11.97 14.88 6.67
C ASN A 78 -11.00 15.02 7.86
N LYS A 79 -9.84 15.67 7.65
CA LYS A 79 -8.85 15.98 8.69
C LYS A 79 -9.00 17.39 9.27
N ASN A 80 -10.03 18.15 8.91
CA ASN A 80 -10.21 19.55 9.29
C ASN A 80 -9.01 20.43 8.91
N GLN A 81 -8.42 20.19 7.74
CA GLN A 81 -7.25 20.91 7.23
C GLN A 81 -7.59 21.68 5.95
N ASN A 82 -6.92 22.82 5.76
CA ASN A 82 -6.98 23.56 4.50
C ASN A 82 -6.29 22.77 3.37
N TYR A 83 -6.75 22.97 2.14
CA TYR A 83 -6.18 22.36 0.94
C TYR A 83 -5.72 23.45 -0.05
N PRO A 84 -4.62 23.21 -0.78
CA PRO A 84 -4.10 24.17 -1.74
C PRO A 84 -4.88 24.12 -3.07
N ASP A 85 -5.59 25.19 -3.41
CA ASP A 85 -6.47 25.24 -4.60
C ASP A 85 -5.84 25.95 -5.83
N SER A 86 -4.54 26.25 -5.79
CA SER A 86 -3.90 26.88 -6.94
C SER A 86 -3.63 25.87 -8.05
N LYS A 87 -3.76 26.29 -9.31
CA LYS A 87 -3.44 25.48 -10.50
C LYS A 87 -2.06 24.81 -10.40
N SER A 88 -1.05 25.58 -9.95
CA SER A 88 0.30 25.04 -9.74
C SER A 88 0.33 23.89 -8.71
N SER A 89 -0.47 23.98 -7.65
CA SER A 89 -0.54 22.92 -6.64
C SER A 89 -1.21 21.67 -7.20
N ARG A 90 -2.31 21.83 -7.95
CA ARG A 90 -3.00 20.71 -8.60
C ARG A 90 -2.06 19.95 -9.55
N GLU A 91 -1.31 20.66 -10.37
CA GLU A 91 -0.30 20.08 -11.26
C GLU A 91 0.81 19.34 -10.48
N LYS A 92 1.28 19.90 -9.36
CA LYS A 92 2.28 19.25 -8.50
C LYS A 92 1.78 17.93 -7.90
N TYR A 93 0.59 17.94 -7.30
CA TYR A 93 0.00 16.72 -6.71
C TYR A 93 -0.25 15.66 -7.76
N LYS A 94 -0.79 16.05 -8.93
CA LYS A 94 -1.00 15.12 -10.04
C LYS A 94 0.30 14.46 -10.48
N ARG A 95 1.35 15.26 -10.69
CA ARG A 95 2.65 14.76 -11.16
C ARG A 95 3.29 13.81 -10.15
N ILE A 96 3.27 14.17 -8.87
CA ILE A 96 3.82 13.31 -7.82
C ILE A 96 3.00 12.03 -7.65
N ALA A 97 1.67 12.11 -7.62
CA ALA A 97 0.82 10.94 -7.50
C ALA A 97 1.05 9.95 -8.66
N THR A 98 1.21 10.48 -9.88
CA THR A 98 1.57 9.67 -11.06
C THR A 98 2.91 8.96 -10.87
N LEU A 99 3.96 9.69 -10.47
CA LEU A 99 5.29 9.11 -10.27
C LEU A 99 5.30 8.04 -9.16
N VAL A 100 4.60 8.29 -8.05
CA VAL A 100 4.51 7.35 -6.94
C VAL A 100 3.74 6.09 -7.34
N SER A 101 2.63 6.23 -8.05
CA SER A 101 1.88 5.09 -8.58
C SER A 101 2.72 4.25 -9.54
N GLN A 102 3.43 4.88 -10.48
CA GLN A 102 4.34 4.18 -11.38
C GLN A 102 5.43 3.42 -10.63
N ALA A 103 6.00 4.01 -9.58
CA ALA A 103 7.00 3.34 -8.77
C ALA A 103 6.40 2.16 -7.96
N PHE A 104 5.17 2.30 -7.46
CA PHE A 104 4.46 1.19 -6.83
C PHE A 104 4.11 0.08 -7.81
N GLU A 105 3.78 0.41 -9.07
CA GLU A 105 3.56 -0.59 -10.11
C GLU A 105 4.83 -1.41 -10.37
N VAL A 106 6.00 -0.78 -10.36
CA VAL A 106 7.28 -1.48 -10.47
C VAL A 106 7.48 -2.43 -9.28
N LEU A 107 7.27 -1.95 -8.04
CA LEU A 107 7.39 -2.81 -6.85
C LEU A 107 6.45 -4.03 -6.91
N VAL A 108 5.20 -3.84 -7.31
CA VAL A 108 4.23 -4.94 -7.42
C VAL A 108 4.63 -5.90 -8.55
N LYS A 109 5.11 -5.40 -9.69
CA LYS A 109 5.62 -6.23 -10.80
C LYS A 109 6.87 -7.03 -10.42
N GLU A 110 7.71 -6.51 -9.52
CA GLU A 110 8.84 -7.20 -8.93
C GLU A 110 8.42 -8.23 -7.84
N GLY A 111 7.12 -8.37 -7.56
CA GLY A 111 6.59 -9.28 -6.55
C GLY A 111 6.74 -8.77 -5.11
N LYS A 112 7.07 -7.50 -4.92
CA LYS A 112 7.20 -6.88 -3.60
C LYS A 112 5.85 -6.45 -3.06
N SER A 113 5.60 -6.72 -1.78
CA SER A 113 4.38 -6.30 -1.11
C SER A 113 4.44 -4.83 -0.71
N LEU A 114 3.39 -4.08 -1.02
CA LEU A 114 3.20 -2.71 -0.51
C LEU A 114 2.76 -2.71 0.97
N ASN A 115 2.35 -3.85 1.53
CA ASN A 115 1.96 -3.95 2.93
C ASN A 115 3.15 -4.32 3.83
N ARG A 116 3.24 -3.67 4.99
CA ARG A 116 4.18 -3.97 6.07
C ARG A 116 3.84 -5.25 6.82
N MET A 117 2.66 -5.85 6.61
CA MET A 117 2.36 -7.16 7.18
C MET A 117 3.46 -8.11 6.74
N LYS A 118 4.35 -8.44 7.69
CA LYS A 118 5.40 -9.45 7.53
C LYS A 118 4.69 -10.61 6.86
N GLN A 119 5.16 -11.03 5.68
CA GLN A 119 4.87 -12.38 5.22
C GLN A 119 4.98 -13.27 6.44
N TYR A 120 3.91 -14.01 6.75
CA TYR A 120 3.89 -14.89 7.90
C TYR A 120 5.16 -15.73 7.84
N LYS A 121 6.13 -15.39 8.70
CA LYS A 121 7.31 -16.22 8.93
C LYS A 121 6.89 -17.09 10.10
N PRO A 122 6.58 -18.37 9.87
CA PRO A 122 6.28 -19.28 10.96
C PRO A 122 7.41 -19.16 11.99
N LYS A 123 7.07 -18.86 13.25
CA LYS A 123 8.07 -18.73 14.32
C LYS A 123 8.81 -20.04 14.58
N LYS A 124 8.23 -21.17 14.18
CA LYS A 124 8.78 -22.52 14.24
C LYS A 124 8.59 -23.17 12.88
N THR A 125 9.65 -23.77 12.33
CA THR A 125 9.54 -24.67 11.17
C THR A 125 8.64 -25.83 11.56
N VAL A 126 7.55 -26.03 10.82
CA VAL A 126 6.76 -27.27 10.91
C VAL A 126 7.68 -28.40 10.47
N THR A 127 8.07 -29.29 11.39
CA THR A 127 8.88 -30.46 11.06
C THR A 127 7.99 -31.54 10.44
N GLU A 128 8.60 -32.47 9.69
CA GLU A 128 7.88 -33.60 9.05
C GLU A 128 7.06 -34.41 10.06
N GLU A 129 7.52 -34.51 11.31
CA GLU A 129 6.81 -35.15 12.42
C GLU A 129 5.48 -34.46 12.78
N HIS A 130 5.41 -33.13 12.69
CA HIS A 130 4.16 -32.40 12.93
C HIS A 130 3.14 -32.66 11.81
N VAL A 131 3.61 -32.81 10.56
CA VAL A 131 2.74 -33.11 9.41
C VAL A 131 2.20 -34.53 9.51
N ALA A 132 3.08 -35.50 9.77
CA ALA A 132 2.70 -36.91 9.94
C ALA A 132 1.70 -37.10 11.08
N LEU A 133 1.87 -36.40 12.21
CA LEU A 133 0.91 -36.46 13.32
C LEU A 133 -0.46 -35.89 12.94
N VAL A 134 -0.52 -34.79 12.19
CA VAL A 134 -1.78 -34.19 11.74
C VAL A 134 -2.50 -35.08 10.74
N GLU A 135 -1.78 -35.75 9.84
CA GLU A 135 -2.35 -36.72 8.90
C GLU A 135 -2.93 -37.92 9.65
N LEU A 136 -2.16 -38.51 10.58
CA LEU A 136 -2.59 -39.66 11.36
C LEU A 136 -3.82 -39.34 12.24
N LEU A 137 -3.84 -38.17 12.87
CA LEU A 137 -4.97 -37.72 13.69
C LEU A 137 -6.22 -37.38 12.87
N LYS A 138 -6.06 -36.91 11.63
CA LYS A 138 -7.19 -36.72 10.71
C LYS A 138 -7.80 -38.06 10.31
N ASP A 139 -6.96 -39.07 10.06
CA ASP A 139 -7.41 -40.43 9.74
C ASP A 139 -8.09 -41.10 10.95
N GLU A 140 -7.68 -40.77 12.17
CA GLU A 140 -8.33 -41.18 13.43
C GLU A 140 -9.62 -40.40 13.73
N GLY A 141 -9.99 -39.41 12.91
CA GLY A 141 -11.20 -38.60 13.11
C GLY A 141 -11.12 -37.65 14.31
N ALA A 142 -9.91 -37.28 14.75
CA ALA A 142 -9.72 -36.40 15.89
C ALA A 142 -10.30 -35.00 15.63
N ASP A 143 -10.88 -34.42 16.67
CA ASP A 143 -11.41 -33.06 16.60
C ASP A 143 -10.29 -32.00 16.65
N LEU A 144 -10.66 -30.77 16.28
CA LEU A 144 -9.75 -29.63 16.23
C LEU A 144 -9.07 -29.33 17.57
N ILE A 145 -9.76 -29.59 18.69
CA ILE A 145 -9.24 -29.33 20.03
C ILE A 145 -8.12 -30.33 20.35
N THR A 146 -8.36 -31.63 20.12
CA THR A 146 -7.37 -32.69 20.35
C THR A 146 -6.11 -32.49 19.50
N LEU A 147 -6.27 -32.05 18.24
CA LEU A 147 -5.16 -31.69 17.35
C LEU A 147 -4.30 -30.56 17.93
N ILE A 148 -4.94 -29.49 18.43
CA ILE A 148 -4.23 -28.33 18.99
C ILE A 148 -3.48 -28.71 20.27
N GLU A 149 -4.10 -29.47 21.17
CA GLU A 149 -3.46 -29.89 22.44
C GLU A 149 -2.21 -30.73 22.20
N ARG A 150 -2.25 -31.69 21.27
CA ARG A 150 -1.09 -32.52 20.93
C ARG A 150 0.04 -31.74 20.26
N LEU A 151 -0.29 -30.82 19.35
CA LEU A 151 0.70 -29.94 18.73
C LEU A 151 1.36 -28.99 19.75
N VAL A 152 0.62 -28.56 20.78
CA VAL A 152 1.18 -27.78 21.89
C VAL A 152 2.07 -28.63 22.79
N ALA A 153 1.70 -29.88 23.06
CA ALA A 153 2.49 -30.81 23.86
C ALA A 153 3.85 -31.14 23.23
N MET A 154 3.92 -31.30 21.90
CA MET A 154 5.19 -31.50 21.17
C MET A 154 6.14 -30.30 21.24
N ASN A 155 5.62 -29.12 21.59
CA ASN A 155 6.35 -27.87 21.58
C ASN A 155 6.86 -27.42 22.96
N LYS A 156 6.60 -28.22 24.01
CA LYS A 156 7.15 -28.09 25.37
C LYS A 156 8.44 -28.89 25.50
#